data_AF-A0AAC9ULG5-F1
#
_entry.id   AF-A0AAC9ULG5-F1
#
_cell.length_a   1.000
_cell.length_b   1.000
_cell.length_c   1.000
_cell.angle_alpha   90.00
_cell.angle_beta   90.00
_cell.angle_gamma   90.00
#
_symmetry.space_group_name_H-M   'P 1'
#
loop_
_entity.id
_entity.type
_entity.pdbx_description
1 polymer ?
#
loop_
_entity_poly.entity_id
_entity_poly.type
_entity_poly.pdbx_seq_one_letter_code
_entity_poly.pdbx_strand_id
1 'polypeptide(L)'
;MLNKTNALIYFLAFSSGFSIMGIELLGGRILAPFFGSSVHIWGSIITVFMLSLSFGYLLGGKLSIKRPSLAKYGSIFLLASIMVLPIALFANPIMEFIFTHIEDSRYGSLLASTALFFVPTIILGMISPYSVRLLVTDSEHSGQVAGGLYFVSTLGSALGTIITSFYMVLAFDVNAIIIGFALTLAVLGLLAILVNKLFLAERRYA
;
A
#
# COMPACT_ATOMS: atom_id res chain seq x y z
N MET A 1 -7.28 26.78 -5.05
CA MET A 1 -7.64 25.45 -5.61
C MET A 1 -6.49 24.44 -5.56
N LEU A 2 -5.24 24.81 -5.90
CA LEU A 2 -4.03 23.96 -5.68
C LEU A 2 -3.96 23.36 -4.26
N ASN A 3 -4.36 24.13 -3.24
CA ASN A 3 -4.34 23.68 -1.85
C ASN A 3 -5.30 22.49 -1.56
N LYS A 4 -6.44 22.40 -2.25
CA LYS A 4 -7.40 21.28 -2.08
C LYS A 4 -6.86 19.99 -2.70
N THR A 5 -6.23 20.10 -3.87
CA THR A 5 -5.57 18.97 -4.54
C THR A 5 -4.40 18.44 -3.71
N ASN A 6 -3.58 19.33 -3.15
CA ASN A 6 -2.47 18.96 -2.30
C ASN A 6 -2.95 18.24 -1.03
N ALA A 7 -3.99 18.77 -0.38
CA ALA A 7 -4.61 18.13 0.77
C ALA A 7 -5.11 16.71 0.44
N LEU A 8 -5.72 16.51 -0.74
CA LEU A 8 -6.12 15.18 -1.21
C LEU A 8 -4.91 14.24 -1.37
N ILE A 9 -3.81 14.71 -1.97
CA ILE A 9 -2.61 13.87 -2.15
C ILE A 9 -2.03 13.46 -0.79
N TYR A 10 -1.96 14.38 0.18
CA TYR A 10 -1.54 14.05 1.55
C TYR A 10 -2.47 13.04 2.21
N PHE A 11 -3.78 13.19 2.07
CA PHE A 11 -4.76 12.24 2.59
C PHE A 11 -4.64 10.84 1.94
N LEU A 12 -4.37 10.80 0.64
CA LEU A 12 -4.12 9.55 -0.09
C LEU A 12 -2.84 8.88 0.40
N ALA A 13 -1.77 9.65 0.62
CA ALA A 13 -0.51 9.14 1.16
C ALA A 13 -0.63 8.64 2.61
N PHE A 14 -1.40 9.34 3.45
CA PHE A 14 -1.76 8.87 4.79
C PHE A 14 -2.45 7.51 4.73
N SER A 15 -3.48 7.40 3.88
CA SER A 15 -4.31 6.20 3.76
C SER A 15 -3.54 5.02 3.16
N SER A 16 -2.62 5.27 2.22
CA SER A 16 -1.73 4.24 1.73
C SER A 16 -0.75 3.77 2.79
N GLY A 17 -0.16 4.68 3.56
CA GLY A 17 0.72 4.33 4.68
C GLY A 17 0.01 3.47 5.72
N PHE A 18 -1.23 3.85 6.06
CA PHE A 18 -2.12 3.08 6.94
C PHE A 18 -2.36 1.67 6.41
N SER A 19 -2.71 1.55 5.13
CA SER A 19 -3.04 0.26 4.50
C SER A 19 -1.83 -0.65 4.36
N ILE A 20 -0.66 -0.11 3.97
CA ILE A 20 0.59 -0.88 3.82
C ILE A 20 0.93 -1.57 5.14
N MET A 21 1.02 -0.80 6.23
CA MET A 21 1.39 -1.37 7.53
C MET A 21 0.29 -2.26 8.11
N GLY A 22 -0.98 -1.92 7.88
CA GLY A 22 -2.10 -2.77 8.29
C GLY A 22 -2.01 -4.17 7.65
N ILE A 23 -1.77 -4.23 6.33
CA ILE A 23 -1.61 -5.49 5.61
C ILE A 23 -0.35 -6.24 6.08
N GLU A 24 0.77 -5.53 6.31
CA GLU A 24 2.01 -6.13 6.82
C GLU A 24 1.79 -6.87 8.15
N LEU A 25 1.12 -6.22 9.11
CA LEU A 25 0.82 -6.84 10.41
C LEU A 25 -0.13 -8.03 10.31
N LEU A 26 -1.12 -7.94 9.41
CA LEU A 26 -2.01 -9.07 9.16
C LEU A 26 -1.27 -10.25 8.55
N GLY A 27 -0.19 -10.02 7.80
CA GLY A 27 0.69 -11.08 7.30
C GLY A 27 1.16 -12.03 8.41
N GLY A 28 1.53 -11.50 9.58
CA GLY A 28 1.92 -12.34 10.72
C GLY A 28 0.78 -13.27 11.17
N ARG A 29 -0.46 -12.79 11.16
CA ARG A 29 -1.64 -13.60 11.50
C ARG A 29 -2.03 -14.61 10.43
N ILE A 30 -1.83 -14.26 9.16
CA ILE A 30 -2.08 -15.16 8.02
C ILE A 30 -1.08 -16.33 8.04
N LEU A 31 0.19 -16.04 8.33
CA LEU A 31 1.25 -17.06 8.32
C LEU A 31 1.27 -17.92 9.59
N ALA A 32 0.78 -17.40 10.72
CA ALA A 32 0.93 -18.05 12.01
C ALA A 32 0.34 -19.46 12.15
N PRO A 33 -0.84 -19.77 11.59
CA PRO A 33 -1.41 -21.12 11.67
C PRO A 33 -0.55 -22.20 11.02
N PHE A 34 0.32 -21.84 10.07
CA PHE A 34 1.13 -22.78 9.31
C PHE A 34 2.58 -22.83 9.81
N PHE A 35 3.20 -21.68 10.03
CA PHE A 35 4.63 -21.61 10.35
C PHE A 35 4.93 -21.21 11.81
N GLY A 36 3.91 -20.85 12.60
CA GLY A 36 4.04 -20.41 14.00
C GLY A 36 4.26 -18.90 14.14
N SER A 37 4.94 -18.45 15.19
CA SER A 37 5.18 -17.02 15.45
C SER A 37 6.65 -16.69 15.74
N SER A 38 7.56 -17.41 15.08
CA SER A 38 9.01 -17.27 15.28
C SER A 38 9.57 -15.99 14.65
N VAL A 39 10.81 -15.64 15.04
CA VAL A 39 11.56 -14.50 14.46
C VAL A 39 11.76 -14.68 12.95
N HIS A 40 11.78 -15.91 12.45
CA HIS A 40 11.93 -16.18 11.01
C HIS A 40 10.76 -15.67 10.17
N ILE A 41 9.54 -15.69 10.74
CA ILE A 41 8.32 -15.30 10.03
C ILE A 41 8.24 -13.78 9.92
N TRP A 42 8.46 -13.09 11.04
CA TRP A 42 8.55 -11.63 11.04
C TRP A 42 9.71 -11.14 10.17
N GLY A 43 10.87 -11.79 10.26
CA GLY A 43 12.01 -11.52 9.38
C GLY A 43 11.66 -11.69 7.89
N SER A 44 10.89 -12.73 7.54
CA SER A 44 10.42 -12.96 6.16
C SER A 44 9.46 -11.87 5.68
N ILE A 45 8.45 -11.54 6.48
CA ILE A 45 7.45 -10.51 6.15
C ILE A 45 8.14 -9.17 5.94
N ILE A 46 8.95 -8.72 6.91
CA ILE A 46 9.65 -7.44 6.85
C ILE A 46 10.59 -7.40 5.63
N THR A 47 11.35 -8.47 5.37
CA THR A 47 12.26 -8.54 4.21
C THR A 47 11.49 -8.38 2.91
N VAL A 48 10.39 -9.11 2.75
CA VAL A 48 9.56 -9.02 1.54
C VAL A 48 8.94 -7.64 1.39
N PHE A 49 8.40 -7.06 2.47
CA PHE A 49 7.81 -5.72 2.41
C PHE A 49 8.85 -4.66 2.06
N MET A 50 10.00 -4.63 2.74
CA MET A 50 11.07 -3.67 2.45
C MET A 50 11.61 -3.79 1.03
N LEU A 51 11.82 -5.02 0.55
CA LEU A 51 12.31 -5.26 -0.81
C LEU A 51 11.27 -4.82 -1.86
N SER A 52 10.01 -5.19 -1.64
CA SER A 52 8.89 -4.83 -2.52
C SER A 52 8.68 -3.33 -2.58
N LEU A 53 8.68 -2.66 -1.42
CA LEU A 53 8.61 -1.20 -1.33
C LEU A 53 9.77 -0.55 -2.07
N SER A 54 10.99 -1.07 -1.96
CA SER A 54 12.16 -0.56 -2.68
C SER A 54 11.96 -0.61 -4.21
N PHE A 55 11.46 -1.74 -4.73
CA PHE A 55 11.08 -1.84 -6.15
C PHE A 55 9.95 -0.88 -6.51
N GLY A 56 8.93 -0.77 -5.65
CA GLY A 56 7.83 0.18 -5.78
C GLY A 56 8.31 1.63 -5.86
N TYR A 57 9.26 2.03 -5.02
CA TYR A 57 9.84 3.36 -5.01
C TYR A 57 10.53 3.68 -6.34
N LEU A 58 11.30 2.73 -6.87
CA LEU A 58 11.97 2.88 -8.16
C LEU A 58 10.96 2.99 -9.32
N LEU A 59 9.96 2.11 -9.36
CA LEU A 59 8.95 2.06 -10.42
C LEU A 59 8.02 3.28 -10.37
N GLY A 60 7.56 3.67 -9.18
CA GLY A 60 6.72 4.84 -8.96
C GLY A 60 7.45 6.13 -9.32
N GLY A 61 8.72 6.25 -8.93
CA GLY A 61 9.58 7.36 -9.33
C GLY A 61 9.70 7.47 -10.84
N LYS A 62 10.04 6.37 -11.53
CA LYS A 62 10.12 6.33 -13.00
C LYS A 62 8.79 6.67 -13.68
N LEU A 63 7.67 6.10 -13.21
CA LEU A 63 6.34 6.33 -13.77
C LEU A 63 5.90 7.79 -13.64
N SER A 64 6.30 8.45 -12.55
CA SER A 64 5.92 9.83 -12.25
C SER A 64 6.55 10.88 -13.18
N ILE A 65 7.63 10.53 -13.91
CA ILE A 65 8.35 11.47 -14.77
C ILE A 65 7.50 11.90 -15.99
N LYS A 66 6.83 10.96 -16.64
CA LYS A 66 6.13 11.19 -17.91
C LYS A 66 4.67 11.58 -17.68
N ARG A 67 4.36 12.88 -17.75
CA ARG A 67 3.01 13.46 -17.62
C ARG A 67 2.31 12.95 -16.34
N PRO A 68 2.82 13.34 -15.15
CA PRO A 68 2.17 13.01 -13.89
C PRO A 68 0.76 13.61 -13.87
N SER A 69 -0.20 12.81 -13.42
CA SER A 69 -1.60 13.22 -13.26
C SER A 69 -2.24 12.46 -12.11
N LEU A 70 -3.29 13.05 -11.53
CA LEU A 70 -4.11 12.40 -10.51
C LEU A 70 -4.84 11.17 -11.05
N ALA A 71 -5.18 11.11 -12.34
CA ALA A 71 -5.81 9.93 -12.93
C ALA A 71 -4.88 8.71 -12.90
N LYS A 72 -3.61 8.87 -13.30
CA LYS A 72 -2.60 7.81 -13.19
C LYS A 72 -2.33 7.43 -11.73
N TYR A 73 -2.27 8.42 -10.84
CA TYR A 73 -2.11 8.17 -9.41
C TYR A 73 -3.27 7.31 -8.86
N GLY A 74 -4.52 7.67 -9.17
CA GLY A 74 -5.69 6.88 -8.80
C GLY A 74 -5.69 5.48 -9.42
N SER A 75 -5.14 5.31 -10.64
CA SER A 75 -5.00 3.97 -11.23
C SER A 75 -4.02 3.07 -10.47
N ILE A 76 -2.99 3.63 -9.82
CA ILE A 76 -2.08 2.87 -8.94
C ILE A 76 -2.86 2.35 -7.72
N PHE A 77 -3.72 3.18 -7.13
CA PHE A 77 -4.61 2.76 -6.03
C PHE A 77 -5.60 1.67 -6.44
N LEU A 78 -6.21 1.79 -7.62
CA LEU A 78 -7.09 0.75 -8.15
C LEU A 78 -6.35 -0.57 -8.39
N LEU A 79 -5.16 -0.48 -8.99
CA LEU A 79 -4.34 -1.67 -9.22
C LEU A 79 -3.90 -2.31 -7.90
N ALA A 80 -3.51 -1.50 -6.91
CA ALA A 80 -3.18 -1.99 -5.57
C ALA A 80 -4.39 -2.70 -4.92
N SER A 81 -5.58 -2.10 -5.01
CA SER A 81 -6.82 -2.71 -4.52
C SER A 81 -7.05 -4.10 -5.12
N ILE A 82 -6.97 -4.21 -6.45
CA ILE A 82 -7.17 -5.48 -7.15
C ILE A 82 -6.11 -6.50 -6.73
N MET A 83 -4.85 -6.09 -6.56
CA MET A 83 -3.76 -7.00 -6.19
C MET A 83 -3.75 -7.39 -4.71
N VAL A 84 -4.42 -6.63 -3.84
CA VAL A 84 -4.60 -6.99 -2.43
C VAL A 84 -5.74 -8.01 -2.23
N LEU A 85 -6.80 -7.97 -3.06
CA LEU A 85 -7.93 -8.91 -2.94
C LEU A 85 -7.54 -10.40 -2.95
N PRO A 86 -6.61 -10.88 -3.80
CA PRO A 86 -6.14 -12.26 -3.77
C PRO A 86 -5.62 -12.73 -2.41
N ILE A 87 -5.09 -11.83 -1.57
CA ILE A 87 -4.64 -12.19 -0.22
C ILE A 87 -5.83 -12.73 0.59
N ALA A 88 -6.97 -12.02 0.60
CA ALA A 88 -8.15 -12.45 1.36
C ALA A 88 -8.80 -13.73 0.80
N LEU A 89 -8.73 -13.94 -0.51
CA LEU A 89 -9.44 -15.03 -1.19
C LEU A 89 -8.61 -16.31 -1.29
N PHE A 90 -7.28 -16.18 -1.42
CA PHE A 90 -6.40 -17.29 -1.76
C PHE A 90 -5.26 -17.52 -0.76
N ALA A 91 -5.17 -16.75 0.34
CA ALA A 91 -4.11 -16.98 1.34
C ALA A 91 -4.10 -18.42 1.85
N ASN A 92 -5.23 -18.96 2.33
CA ASN A 92 -5.30 -20.32 2.86
C ASN A 92 -4.81 -21.41 1.87
N PRO A 93 -5.34 -21.52 0.64
CA PRO A 93 -4.88 -22.56 -0.29
C PRO A 93 -3.41 -22.37 -0.71
N ILE A 94 -2.93 -21.13 -0.85
CA ILE A 94 -1.51 -20.86 -1.15
C ILE A 94 -0.62 -21.31 0.02
N MET A 95 -1.03 -20.98 1.25
CA MET A 95 -0.31 -21.34 2.46
C MET A 95 -0.25 -22.86 2.67
N GLU A 96 -1.37 -23.55 2.50
CA GLU A 96 -1.46 -25.01 2.61
C GLU A 96 -0.58 -25.70 1.56
N PHE A 97 -0.63 -25.22 0.32
CA PHE A 97 0.22 -25.74 -0.75
C PHE A 97 1.72 -25.55 -0.43
N ILE A 98 2.12 -24.39 0.06
CA ILE A 98 3.54 -24.14 0.40
C ILE A 98 3.96 -24.98 1.61
N PHE A 99 3.14 -25.03 2.66
CA PHE A 99 3.46 -25.74 3.90
C PHE A 99 3.65 -27.24 3.65
N THR A 100 2.81 -27.86 2.81
CA THR A 100 2.91 -29.29 2.45
C THR A 100 4.16 -29.64 1.64
N HIS A 101 4.82 -28.66 1.01
CA HIS A 101 6.05 -28.87 0.23
C HIS A 101 7.31 -28.37 0.95
N ILE A 102 7.19 -27.39 1.84
CA ILE A 102 8.29 -26.75 2.56
C ILE A 102 7.86 -26.48 4.00
N GLU A 103 8.08 -27.46 4.87
CA GLU A 103 7.73 -27.38 6.29
C GLU A 103 8.71 -26.52 7.11
N ASP A 104 9.97 -26.34 6.67
CA ASP A 104 10.93 -25.49 7.40
C ASP A 104 10.43 -24.05 7.38
N SER A 105 10.07 -23.57 8.58
CA SER A 105 9.51 -22.25 8.80
C SER A 105 10.30 -21.12 8.15
N ARG A 106 11.64 -21.21 8.04
CA ARG A 106 12.48 -20.15 7.45
C ARG A 106 12.19 -19.97 5.96
N TYR A 107 12.22 -21.08 5.21
CA TYR A 107 12.05 -21.05 3.76
C TYR A 107 10.56 -20.99 3.37
N GLY A 108 9.71 -21.73 4.10
CA GLY A 108 8.27 -21.72 3.89
C GLY A 108 7.65 -20.35 4.13
N SER A 109 7.98 -19.67 5.25
CA SER A 109 7.44 -18.34 5.52
C SER A 109 7.95 -17.27 4.56
N LEU A 110 9.20 -17.40 4.08
CA LEU A 110 9.75 -16.49 3.09
C LEU A 110 9.02 -16.63 1.76
N LEU A 111 8.88 -17.86 1.24
CA LEU A 111 8.17 -18.12 0.00
C LEU A 111 6.70 -17.70 0.09
N ALA A 112 6.02 -18.00 1.20
CA ALA A 112 4.65 -17.59 1.44
C ALA A 112 4.49 -16.06 1.47
N SER A 113 5.37 -15.36 2.19
CA SER A 113 5.36 -13.90 2.24
C SER A 113 5.59 -13.31 0.85
N THR A 114 6.53 -13.86 0.08
CA THR A 114 6.78 -13.43 -1.30
C THR A 114 5.56 -13.66 -2.19
N ALA A 115 4.96 -14.85 -2.15
CA ALA A 115 3.82 -15.20 -2.99
C ALA A 115 2.60 -14.29 -2.73
N LEU A 116 2.35 -13.95 -1.46
CA LEU A 116 1.17 -13.17 -1.08
C LEU A 116 1.38 -11.66 -1.18
N PHE A 117 2.55 -11.15 -0.75
CA PHE A 117 2.72 -9.72 -0.50
C PHE A 117 3.62 -9.01 -1.52
N PHE A 118 4.45 -9.72 -2.29
CA PHE A 118 5.47 -9.07 -3.11
C PHE A 118 4.87 -8.11 -4.16
N VAL A 119 3.97 -8.62 -5.00
CA VAL A 119 3.32 -7.82 -6.06
C VAL A 119 2.46 -6.67 -5.52
N PRO A 120 1.50 -6.89 -4.60
CA PRO A 120 0.67 -5.79 -4.09
C PRO A 120 1.51 -4.72 -3.38
N THR A 121 2.53 -5.12 -2.63
CA THR A 121 3.39 -4.16 -1.92
C THR A 121 4.29 -3.36 -2.86
N ILE A 122 4.74 -3.92 -4.00
CA ILE A 122 5.40 -3.13 -5.05
C ILE A 122 4.49 -2.00 -5.52
N ILE A 123 3.23 -2.31 -5.83
CA ILE A 123 2.29 -1.32 -6.38
C ILE A 123 1.98 -0.25 -5.33
N LEU A 124 1.76 -0.65 -4.07
CA LEU A 124 1.58 0.28 -2.96
C LEU A 124 2.82 1.16 -2.75
N GLY A 125 4.03 0.62 -2.89
CA GLY A 125 5.28 1.36 -2.80
C GLY A 125 5.41 2.46 -3.87
N MET A 126 4.73 2.35 -5.01
CA MET A 126 4.76 3.40 -6.05
C MET A 126 4.10 4.71 -5.60
N ILE A 127 3.26 4.68 -4.57
CA ILE A 127 2.42 5.80 -4.16
C ILE A 127 3.24 6.98 -3.63
N SER A 128 4.23 6.73 -2.77
CA SER A 128 5.05 7.79 -2.14
C SER A 128 5.84 8.64 -3.14
N PRO A 129 6.71 8.08 -4.00
CA PRO A 129 7.46 8.91 -4.96
C PRO A 129 6.55 9.60 -5.98
N TYR A 130 5.43 8.98 -6.35
CA TYR A 130 4.47 9.58 -7.25
C TYR A 130 3.75 10.78 -6.59
N SER A 131 3.45 10.68 -5.30
CA SER A 131 2.89 11.79 -4.51
C SER A 131 3.85 12.97 -4.42
N VAL A 132 5.13 12.72 -4.15
CA VAL A 132 6.17 13.77 -4.15
C VAL A 132 6.15 14.50 -5.49
N ARG A 133 6.15 13.74 -6.61
CA ARG A 133 6.14 14.33 -7.95
C ARG A 133 4.90 15.17 -8.26
N LEU A 134 3.73 14.81 -7.72
CA LEU A 134 2.51 15.60 -7.89
C LEU A 134 2.50 16.88 -7.05
N LEU A 135 3.17 16.88 -5.90
CA LEU A 135 3.20 18.00 -4.96
C LEU A 135 4.34 19.00 -5.23
N VAL A 136 5.47 18.52 -5.75
CA VAL A 136 6.64 19.37 -6.04
C VAL A 136 6.39 20.17 -7.32
N THR A 137 6.13 21.46 -7.16
CA THR A 137 6.00 22.43 -8.26
C THR A 137 7.29 23.20 -8.54
N ASP A 138 8.15 23.35 -7.53
CA ASP A 138 9.43 24.06 -7.61
C ASP A 138 10.53 23.19 -6.98
N SER A 139 11.69 23.10 -7.65
CA SER A 139 12.84 22.35 -7.16
C SER A 139 13.41 22.88 -5.86
N GLU A 140 13.31 24.19 -5.58
CA GLU A 140 13.87 24.80 -4.36
C GLU A 140 13.18 24.27 -3.08
N HIS A 141 11.89 23.96 -3.15
CA HIS A 141 11.10 23.49 -2.00
C HIS A 141 10.86 21.97 -2.00
N SER A 142 11.54 21.24 -2.89
CA SER A 142 11.34 19.80 -3.07
C SER A 142 11.60 18.97 -1.81
N GLY A 143 12.62 19.34 -1.02
CA GLY A 143 12.94 18.68 0.26
C GLY A 143 11.86 18.87 1.32
N GLN A 144 11.29 20.08 1.45
CA GLN A 144 10.23 20.36 2.42
C GLN A 144 8.94 19.60 2.09
N VAL A 145 8.58 19.55 0.80
CA VAL A 145 7.41 18.79 0.33
C VAL A 145 7.59 17.29 0.56
N ALA A 146 8.76 16.73 0.23
CA ALA A 146 9.06 15.33 0.48
C ALA A 146 9.03 15.00 1.98
N GLY A 147 9.61 15.86 2.83
CA GLY A 147 9.58 15.71 4.29
C GLY A 147 8.16 15.73 4.85
N GLY A 148 7.32 16.68 4.42
CA GLY A 148 5.91 16.74 4.81
C GLY A 148 5.12 15.49 4.39
N LEU A 149 5.39 14.98 3.18
CA LEU A 149 4.75 13.75 2.71
C LEU A 149 5.17 12.54 3.54
N TYR A 150 6.47 12.40 3.84
CA TYR A 150 6.96 11.30 4.68
C TYR A 150 6.42 11.39 6.09
N PHE A 151 6.29 12.60 6.67
CA PHE A 151 5.62 12.77 7.97
C PHE A 151 4.18 12.24 7.93
N VAL A 152 3.37 12.69 6.97
CA VAL A 152 1.96 12.30 6.86
C VAL A 152 1.80 10.80 6.58
N SER A 153 2.60 10.26 5.66
CA SER A 153 2.57 8.82 5.34
C SER A 153 2.99 7.98 6.55
N THR A 154 4.05 8.39 7.26
CA THR A 154 4.55 7.66 8.45
C THR A 154 3.55 7.73 9.59
N LEU A 155 2.88 8.87 9.79
CA LEU A 155 1.80 8.99 10.77
C LEU A 155 0.64 8.05 10.43
N GLY A 156 0.26 7.98 9.15
CA GLY A 156 -0.73 7.01 8.65
C GLY A 156 -0.30 5.57 8.92
N SER A 157 0.96 5.23 8.65
CA SER A 157 1.56 3.94 8.94
C SER A 157 1.57 3.57 10.44
N ALA A 158 1.90 4.51 11.32
CA ALA A 158 1.85 4.30 12.76
C ALA A 158 0.41 4.06 13.25
N LEU A 159 -0.54 4.86 12.78
CA LEU A 159 -1.95 4.69 13.11
C LEU A 159 -2.53 3.41 12.51
N GLY A 160 -2.15 3.04 11.29
CA GLY A 160 -2.52 1.78 10.66
C GLY A 160 -2.03 0.58 11.43
N THR A 161 -0.77 0.62 11.87
CA THR A 161 -0.16 -0.39 12.74
C THR A 161 -0.99 -0.58 14.02
N ILE A 162 -1.19 0.50 14.79
CA ILE A 162 -1.89 0.42 16.08
C ILE A 162 -3.37 0.06 15.91
N ILE A 163 -4.09 0.74 15.01
CA ILE A 163 -5.53 0.50 14.81
C ILE A 163 -5.78 -0.91 14.31
N THR A 164 -4.95 -1.41 13.38
CA THR A 164 -5.12 -2.77 12.86
C THR A 164 -4.85 -3.79 13.96
N SER A 165 -3.70 -3.72 14.62
CA SER A 165 -3.29 -4.74 15.60
C SER A 165 -4.09 -4.73 16.90
N PHE A 166 -4.52 -3.56 17.38
CA PHE A 166 -5.17 -3.44 18.69
C PHE A 166 -6.70 -3.45 18.58
N TYR A 167 -7.28 -2.99 17.47
CA TYR A 167 -8.73 -2.81 17.37
C TYR A 167 -9.36 -3.63 16.25
N MET A 168 -8.91 -3.48 15.00
CA MET A 168 -9.57 -4.15 13.86
C MET A 168 -9.52 -5.66 14.01
N VAL A 169 -8.37 -6.18 14.40
CA VAL A 169 -8.12 -7.60 14.57
C VAL A 169 -8.91 -8.24 15.73
N LEU A 170 -9.40 -7.42 16.68
CA LEU A 170 -10.32 -7.88 17.73
C LEU A 170 -11.78 -7.87 17.27
N ALA A 171 -12.12 -6.93 16.38
CA ALA A 171 -13.49 -6.70 15.95
C ALA A 171 -13.89 -7.46 14.67
N PHE A 172 -12.92 -7.84 13.83
CA PHE A 172 -13.15 -8.38 12.50
C PHE A 172 -12.21 -9.54 12.18
N ASP A 173 -12.66 -10.43 11.29
CA ASP A 173 -11.82 -11.46 10.69
C ASP A 173 -10.74 -10.87 9.79
N VAL A 174 -9.58 -11.52 9.73
CA VAL A 174 -8.43 -11.08 8.92
C VAL A 174 -8.82 -10.83 7.46
N ASN A 175 -9.62 -11.72 6.86
CA ASN A 175 -10.08 -11.57 5.48
C ASN A 175 -10.97 -10.33 5.30
N ALA A 176 -11.84 -10.03 6.27
CA ALA A 176 -12.69 -8.85 6.24
C ALA A 176 -11.86 -7.56 6.32
N ILE A 177 -10.79 -7.54 7.12
CA ILE A 177 -9.90 -6.37 7.22
C ILE A 177 -9.12 -6.17 5.91
N ILE A 178 -8.59 -7.23 5.31
CA ILE A 178 -7.89 -7.15 4.01
C ILE A 178 -8.85 -6.65 2.92
N ILE A 179 -10.08 -7.15 2.86
CA ILE A 179 -11.11 -6.65 1.94
C ILE A 179 -11.42 -5.18 2.23
N GLY A 180 -11.49 -4.77 3.50
CA GLY A 180 -11.65 -3.37 3.91
C GLY A 180 -10.52 -2.47 3.37
N PHE A 181 -9.27 -2.91 3.44
CA PHE A 181 -8.14 -2.20 2.82
C PHE A 181 -8.28 -2.11 1.31
N ALA A 182 -8.61 -3.21 0.64
CA ALA A 182 -8.81 -3.22 -0.80
C ALA A 182 -9.93 -2.26 -1.22
N LEU A 183 -11.07 -2.25 -0.51
CA LEU A 183 -12.17 -1.32 -0.78
C LEU A 183 -11.78 0.14 -0.54
N THR A 184 -11.07 0.41 0.55
CA THR A 184 -10.56 1.75 0.85
C THR A 184 -9.66 2.25 -0.28
N LEU A 185 -8.71 1.43 -0.72
CA LEU A 185 -7.83 1.75 -1.86
C LEU A 185 -8.64 1.97 -3.15
N ALA A 186 -9.65 1.15 -3.42
CA ALA A 186 -10.51 1.31 -4.60
C ALA A 186 -11.24 2.65 -4.60
N VAL A 187 -11.92 2.99 -3.49
CA VAL A 187 -12.67 4.24 -3.32
C VAL A 187 -11.75 5.44 -3.48
N LEU A 188 -10.58 5.42 -2.85
CA LEU A 188 -9.58 6.47 -2.95
C LEU A 188 -9.02 6.63 -4.37
N GLY A 189 -8.80 5.53 -5.08
CA GLY A 189 -8.38 5.53 -6.48
C GLY A 189 -9.44 6.15 -7.40
N LEU A 190 -10.70 5.77 -7.23
CA LEU A 190 -11.82 6.36 -7.97
C LEU A 190 -11.98 7.85 -7.68
N LEU A 191 -11.86 8.25 -6.41
CA LEU A 191 -11.93 9.65 -5.98
C LEU A 191 -10.84 10.49 -6.68
N ALA A 192 -9.60 10.02 -6.70
CA ALA A 192 -8.50 10.70 -7.38
C ALA A 192 -8.75 10.88 -8.89
N ILE A 193 -9.28 9.84 -9.56
CA ILE A 193 -9.63 9.90 -10.98
C ILE A 193 -10.78 10.87 -11.24
N LEU A 194 -11.82 10.86 -10.39
CA LEU A 194 -12.97 11.74 -10.50
C LEU A 194 -12.57 13.21 -10.35
N VAL A 195 -11.77 13.53 -9.32
CA VAL A 195 -11.24 14.88 -9.09
C VAL A 195 -10.40 15.35 -10.28
N ASN A 196 -9.59 14.46 -10.87
CA ASN A 196 -8.85 14.78 -12.09
C ASN A 196 -9.77 15.17 -13.26
N LYS A 197 -10.87 14.44 -13.46
CA LYS A 197 -11.84 14.74 -14.54
C LYS A 197 -12.53 16.08 -14.34
N LEU A 198 -12.96 16.38 -13.12
CA LEU A 198 -13.60 17.65 -12.78
C LEU A 198 -12.66 18.84 -13.07
N PHE A 199 -11.38 18.72 -12.71
CA PHE A 199 -10.38 19.75 -12.99
C PHE A 199 -10.15 19.99 -14.49
N LEU A 200 -10.16 18.92 -15.30
CA LEU A 200 -10.05 19.04 -16.75
C LEU A 200 -11.31 19.64 -17.40
N ALA A 201 -12.49 19.40 -16.83
CA ALA A 201 -13.73 19.98 -17.30
C ALA A 201 -13.78 21.49 -17.03
N GLU A 202 -13.42 21.95 -15.81
CA GLU A 202 -13.38 23.38 -15.46
C GLU A 202 -12.43 24.18 -16.39
N ARG A 203 -11.26 23.62 -16.73
CA ARG A 203 -10.32 24.24 -17.67
C ARG A 203 -10.79 24.32 -19.12
N ARG A 204 -11.83 23.56 -19.50
CA ARG A 204 -12.36 23.54 -20.87
C ARG A 204 -13.48 24.57 -21.08
N TYR A 205 -14.03 25.11 -19.99
CA TYR A 205 -15.09 26.13 -19.98
C TYR A 205 -14.61 27.50 -19.47
N ALA A 206 -13.33 27.64 -19.13
CA ALA A 206 -12.66 28.88 -18.77
C ALA A 206 -11.76 29.35 -19.92
#